data_AF-A0A4Y7PY16-F1
#
_entry.id   AF-A0A4Y7PY16-F1
#
_cell.length_a   1.000
_cell.length_b   1.000
_cell.length_c   1.000
_cell.angle_alpha   90.00
_cell.angle_beta   90.00
_cell.angle_gamma   90.00
#
_symmetry.space_group_name_H-M   'P 1'
#
loop_
_entity.id
_entity.type
_entity.pdbx_description
1 polymer ?
#
loop_
_entity_poly.entity_id
_entity_poly.type
_entity_poly.pdbx_seq_one_letter_code
_entity_poly.pdbx_strand_id
1 'polypeptide(L)'
;MTLSALLLVDVQYDFLPGGSLAVQSGDEVLPVIRELLKGNWEWVVASQDYHPPKHISFASTHSKDAFTSIHVPFPYAKEGEPSTIAQMLWPDHCVQNTHGAFIEESITNALKPWFDKNRASIIQKGTDIRVEAYSAFESPIVQPEESSLGKILKEHNIDTLFVVGIATDYCVRASALDANKAGLNVFVIKEGVRAVGGEVATEKVAKEWEKAGVRFVNFEDDVVKAWLG
;
A
#
# COMPACT_ATOMS: atom_id res chain seq x y z
N MET A 1 14.42 -17.59 -14.89
CA MET A 1 13.82 -16.28 -15.21
C MET A 1 13.21 -15.79 -13.93
N THR A 2 13.55 -14.59 -13.47
CA THR A 2 12.88 -13.96 -12.32
C THR A 2 11.41 -13.76 -12.69
N LEU A 3 10.49 -13.99 -11.75
CA LEU A 3 9.06 -13.75 -11.95
C LEU A 3 8.65 -12.56 -11.09
N SER A 4 7.99 -11.60 -11.71
CA SER A 4 7.72 -10.30 -11.10
C SER A 4 6.23 -10.01 -10.97
N ALA A 5 5.87 -9.25 -9.95
CA ALA A 5 4.54 -8.66 -9.83
C ALA A 5 4.61 -7.14 -9.65
N LEU A 6 3.50 -6.49 -9.98
CA LEU A 6 3.26 -5.08 -9.71
C LEU A 6 2.22 -4.94 -8.60
N LEU A 7 2.56 -4.23 -7.52
CA LEU A 7 1.66 -3.87 -6.43
C LEU A 7 1.28 -2.39 -6.54
N LEU A 8 -0.01 -2.13 -6.72
CA LEU A 8 -0.64 -0.81 -6.68
C LEU A 8 -1.21 -0.58 -5.28
N VAL A 9 -0.58 0.28 -4.49
CA VAL A 9 -0.99 0.53 -3.11
C VAL A 9 -2.01 1.67 -3.06
N ASP A 10 -3.23 1.34 -2.65
CA ASP A 10 -4.27 2.27 -2.19
C ASP A 10 -4.52 3.48 -3.11
N VAL A 11 -4.64 3.24 -4.41
CA VAL A 11 -4.92 4.30 -5.41
C VAL A 11 -6.42 4.64 -5.42
N GLN A 12 -6.93 5.08 -4.28
CA GLN A 12 -8.34 5.26 -3.97
C GLN A 12 -8.72 6.74 -3.92
N TYR A 13 -9.99 7.05 -4.19
CA TYR A 13 -10.47 8.43 -4.26
C TYR A 13 -10.18 9.27 -3.01
N ASP A 14 -10.25 8.70 -1.80
CA ASP A 14 -9.99 9.47 -0.57
C ASP A 14 -8.54 9.92 -0.42
N PHE A 15 -7.59 9.25 -1.07
CA PHE A 15 -6.17 9.62 -1.04
C PHE A 15 -5.76 10.54 -2.19
N LEU A 16 -6.64 10.76 -3.17
CA LEU A 16 -6.40 11.65 -4.31
C LEU A 16 -6.93 13.07 -4.03
N PRO A 17 -6.49 14.10 -4.78
CA PRO A 17 -7.01 15.46 -4.62
C PRO A 17 -8.55 15.51 -4.66
N GLY A 18 -9.13 16.10 -3.62
CA GLY A 18 -10.58 16.17 -3.41
C GLY A 18 -11.15 15.08 -2.48
N GLY A 19 -10.35 14.07 -2.14
CA GLY A 19 -10.67 13.04 -1.15
C GLY A 19 -10.57 13.50 0.31
N SER A 20 -11.09 12.70 1.24
CA SER A 20 -11.12 13.06 2.67
C SER A 20 -9.74 13.03 3.35
N LEU A 21 -8.78 12.29 2.79
CA LEU A 21 -7.39 12.21 3.23
C LEU A 21 -6.44 12.42 2.03
N ALA A 22 -6.75 13.43 1.22
CA ALA A 22 -6.03 13.71 -0.01
C ALA A 22 -4.53 13.93 0.23
N VAL A 23 -3.70 13.17 -0.48
CA VAL A 23 -2.26 13.40 -0.56
C VAL A 23 -1.97 14.43 -1.65
N GLN A 24 -1.11 15.39 -1.33
CA GLN A 24 -0.73 16.45 -2.28
C GLN A 24 -0.14 15.84 -3.56
N SER A 25 -0.66 16.27 -4.71
CA SER A 25 -0.27 15.72 -6.03
C SER A 25 -0.41 14.19 -6.12
N GLY A 26 -1.28 13.58 -5.31
CA GLY A 26 -1.49 12.14 -5.28
C GLY A 26 -1.91 11.55 -6.63
N ASP A 27 -2.62 12.31 -7.44
CA ASP A 27 -3.09 11.94 -8.79
C ASP A 27 -1.96 11.84 -9.83
N GLU A 28 -0.77 12.40 -9.58
CA GLU A 28 0.37 12.28 -10.49
C GLU A 28 0.90 10.84 -10.59
N VAL A 29 0.55 9.94 -9.65
CA VAL A 29 0.89 8.51 -9.76
C VAL A 29 0.08 7.80 -10.85
N LEU A 30 -1.13 8.30 -11.17
CA LEU A 30 -2.07 7.65 -12.08
C LEU A 30 -1.50 7.41 -13.50
N PRO A 31 -0.90 8.40 -14.18
CA PRO A 31 -0.27 8.16 -15.49
C PRO A 31 0.88 7.16 -15.43
N VAL A 32 1.70 7.19 -14.38
CA VAL A 32 2.83 6.25 -14.20
C VAL A 32 2.31 4.83 -14.04
N ILE A 33 1.29 4.64 -13.21
CA ILE A 33 0.65 3.33 -12.99
C ILE A 33 0.06 2.78 -14.30
N ARG A 34 -0.65 3.61 -15.07
CA ARG A 34 -1.22 3.17 -16.36
C ARG A 34 -0.13 2.77 -17.36
N GLU A 35 1.03 3.41 -17.33
CA GLU A 35 2.16 3.00 -18.16
C GLU A 35 2.75 1.67 -17.69
N LEU A 36 2.97 1.50 -16.38
CA LEU A 36 3.45 0.24 -15.80
C LEU A 36 2.52 -0.93 -16.11
N LEU A 37 1.20 -0.72 -16.13
CA LEU A 37 0.22 -1.75 -16.48
C LEU A 37 0.28 -2.22 -17.94
N LYS A 38 1.08 -1.59 -18.81
CA LYS A 38 1.37 -2.09 -20.16
C LYS A 38 2.51 -3.10 -20.19
N GLY A 39 3.29 -3.20 -19.11
CA GLY A 39 4.41 -4.13 -18.99
C GLY A 39 3.99 -5.59 -18.87
N ASN A 40 4.99 -6.47 -18.77
CA ASN A 40 4.82 -7.91 -18.72
C ASN A 40 5.04 -8.47 -17.31
N TRP A 41 4.04 -8.26 -16.45
CA TRP A 41 4.00 -8.79 -15.08
C TRP A 41 3.47 -10.21 -15.05
N GLU A 42 3.95 -11.02 -14.09
CA GLU A 42 3.34 -12.32 -13.78
C GLU A 42 1.99 -12.15 -13.11
N TRP A 43 1.90 -11.16 -12.21
CA TRP A 43 0.68 -10.83 -11.49
C TRP A 43 0.61 -9.33 -11.19
N VAL A 44 -0.60 -8.78 -11.13
CA VAL A 44 -0.85 -7.41 -10.68
C VAL A 44 -1.76 -7.45 -9.45
N VAL A 45 -1.36 -6.80 -8.37
CA VAL A 45 -2.19 -6.69 -7.17
C VAL A 45 -2.52 -5.22 -6.93
N ALA A 46 -3.77 -4.92 -6.63
CA ALA A 46 -4.16 -3.64 -6.08
C ALA A 46 -4.60 -3.81 -4.62
N SER A 47 -4.02 -3.05 -3.71
CA SER A 47 -4.55 -2.97 -2.34
C SER A 47 -5.61 -1.89 -2.22
N GLN A 48 -6.46 -2.06 -1.22
CA GLN A 48 -7.56 -1.16 -0.90
C GLN A 48 -7.66 -1.04 0.62
N ASP A 49 -7.44 0.16 1.18
CA ASP A 49 -7.93 0.48 2.52
C ASP A 49 -9.45 0.37 2.53
N TYR A 50 -9.98 -0.39 3.47
CA TYR A 50 -11.39 -0.75 3.46
C TYR A 50 -11.96 -0.80 4.88
N HIS A 51 -12.00 0.38 5.50
CA HIS A 51 -12.25 0.55 6.92
C HIS A 51 -13.74 0.49 7.28
N PRO A 52 -14.13 -0.30 8.29
CA PRO A 52 -15.46 -0.20 8.88
C PRO A 52 -15.71 1.23 9.40
N PRO A 53 -16.96 1.72 9.40
CA PRO A 53 -17.29 2.95 10.10
C PRO A 53 -16.84 2.88 11.57
N LYS A 54 -16.33 3.98 12.11
CA LYS A 54 -15.75 4.06 13.47
C LYS A 54 -14.50 3.20 13.68
N HIS A 55 -13.71 2.98 12.63
CA HIS A 55 -12.40 2.34 12.73
C HIS A 55 -11.52 3.04 13.79
N ILE A 56 -10.67 2.26 14.47
CA ILE A 56 -9.84 2.75 15.58
C ILE A 56 -8.90 3.89 15.16
N SER A 57 -8.53 3.96 13.88
CA SER A 57 -7.65 5.00 13.37
C SER A 57 -8.36 6.31 13.04
N PHE A 58 -9.70 6.37 13.09
CA PHE A 58 -10.42 7.61 12.82
C PHE A 58 -10.48 8.52 14.03
N ALA A 59 -10.18 9.80 13.82
CA ALA A 59 -10.24 10.83 14.85
C ALA A 59 -11.67 11.01 15.40
N SER A 60 -12.68 10.84 14.56
CA SER A 60 -14.10 10.90 14.93
C SER A 60 -14.49 9.84 15.97
N THR A 61 -13.90 8.64 15.89
CA THR A 61 -14.10 7.53 16.86
C THR A 61 -13.72 7.95 18.28
N HIS A 62 -12.74 8.84 18.42
CA HIS A 62 -12.18 9.27 19.70
C HIS A 62 -12.62 10.67 20.12
N SER A 63 -13.41 11.37 19.29
CA SER A 63 -13.75 12.78 19.49
C SER A 63 -12.48 13.64 19.65
N LYS A 64 -11.51 13.39 18.76
CA LYS A 64 -10.20 14.06 18.69
C LYS A 64 -10.00 14.70 17.32
N ASP A 65 -8.94 15.48 17.20
CA ASP A 65 -8.50 16.05 15.93
C ASP A 65 -7.69 15.03 15.13
N ALA A 66 -7.85 15.08 13.80
CA ALA A 66 -7.00 14.32 12.89
C ALA A 66 -5.54 14.78 12.99
N PHE A 67 -4.63 13.91 12.56
CA PHE A 67 -3.18 14.09 12.60
C PHE A 67 -2.61 14.23 14.03
N THR A 68 -3.29 13.62 15.01
CA THR A 68 -2.81 13.51 16.39
C THR A 68 -2.53 12.05 16.74
N SER A 69 -1.58 11.82 17.65
CA SER A 69 -1.27 10.46 18.12
C SER A 69 -1.84 10.22 19.51
N ILE A 70 -2.54 9.10 19.69
CA ILE A 70 -3.02 8.61 20.98
C ILE A 70 -2.51 7.19 21.25
N HIS A 71 -2.70 6.68 22.47
CA HIS A 71 -2.52 5.25 22.75
C HIS A 71 -3.89 4.58 22.77
N VAL A 72 -4.04 3.48 22.02
CA VAL A 72 -5.27 2.67 21.96
C VAL A 72 -4.97 1.25 22.43
N PRO A 73 -5.98 0.48 22.89
CA PRO A 73 -5.80 -0.93 23.20
C PRO A 73 -5.20 -1.68 22.01
N PHE A 74 -4.21 -2.54 22.27
CA PHE A 74 -3.68 -3.44 21.25
C PHE A 74 -4.38 -4.80 21.37
N PRO A 75 -5.40 -5.09 20.53
CA PRO A 75 -6.25 -6.28 20.70
C PRO A 75 -5.50 -7.62 20.54
N TYR A 76 -4.25 -7.57 20.08
CA TYR A 76 -3.43 -8.74 19.77
C TYR A 76 -2.14 -8.82 20.59
N ALA A 77 -2.02 -8.00 21.64
CA ALA A 77 -0.86 -8.04 22.52
C ALA A 77 -0.65 -9.45 23.08
N LYS A 78 0.55 -10.01 22.88
CA LYS A 78 0.98 -11.27 23.47
C LYS A 78 1.48 -11.05 24.90
N GLU A 79 1.64 -12.14 25.65
CA GLU A 79 2.22 -12.07 26.98
C GLU A 79 3.61 -11.41 26.94
N GLY A 80 3.80 -10.36 27.75
CA GLY A 80 5.02 -9.56 27.77
C GLY A 80 5.06 -8.38 26.80
N GLU A 81 4.07 -8.21 25.92
CA GLU A 81 3.92 -7.04 25.05
C GLU A 81 3.09 -5.93 25.71
N PRO A 82 3.27 -4.65 25.29
CA PRO A 82 2.41 -3.57 25.74
C PRO A 82 0.94 -3.82 25.41
N SER A 83 0.04 -3.60 26.38
CA SER A 83 -1.40 -3.71 26.19
C SER A 83 -2.01 -2.58 25.35
N THR A 84 -1.22 -1.56 25.01
CA THR A 84 -1.61 -0.43 24.17
C THR A 84 -0.55 -0.12 23.14
N ILE A 85 -0.98 0.39 21.97
CA ILE A 85 -0.10 0.82 20.88
C ILE A 85 -0.36 2.30 20.54
N ALA A 86 0.68 3.00 20.10
CA ALA A 86 0.52 4.35 19.55
C ALA A 86 -0.24 4.29 18.21
N GLN A 87 -1.25 5.13 18.06
CA GLN A 87 -2.11 5.22 16.89
C GLN A 87 -2.14 6.68 16.41
N MET A 88 -1.73 6.90 15.17
CA MET A 88 -2.02 8.16 14.45
C MET A 88 -3.50 8.19 14.11
N LEU A 89 -4.19 9.27 14.43
CA LEU A 89 -5.58 9.48 14.09
C LEU A 89 -5.69 10.20 12.75
N TRP A 90 -6.56 9.70 11.89
CA TRP A 90 -6.83 10.21 10.56
C TRP A 90 -8.25 10.78 10.48
N PRO A 91 -8.55 11.65 9.49
CA PRO A 91 -9.94 11.88 9.09
C PRO A 91 -10.61 10.54 8.73
N ASP A 92 -11.93 10.45 8.81
CA ASP A 92 -12.65 9.30 8.26
C ASP A 92 -12.35 9.21 6.76
N HIS A 93 -11.83 8.07 6.33
CA HIS A 93 -11.39 7.83 4.96
C HIS A 93 -11.55 6.36 4.61
N CYS A 94 -11.65 6.07 3.32
CA CYS A 94 -11.75 4.73 2.76
C CYS A 94 -12.80 3.85 3.47
N VAL A 95 -13.92 4.49 3.89
CA VAL A 95 -14.98 3.81 4.62
C VAL A 95 -15.67 2.80 3.69
N GLN A 96 -15.88 1.58 4.17
CA GLN A 96 -16.47 0.49 3.38
C GLN A 96 -17.74 0.92 2.64
N ASN A 97 -17.81 0.55 1.36
CA ASN A 97 -18.92 0.85 0.46
C ASN A 97 -19.19 2.34 0.17
N THR A 98 -18.24 3.23 0.47
CA THR A 98 -18.29 4.63 0.05
C THR A 98 -17.45 4.86 -1.20
N HIS A 99 -17.76 5.93 -1.94
CA HIS A 99 -17.00 6.30 -3.14
C HIS A 99 -15.50 6.50 -2.83
N GLY A 100 -15.20 7.14 -1.70
CA GLY A 100 -13.83 7.40 -1.24
C GLY A 100 -12.97 6.15 -1.12
N ALA A 101 -13.58 5.01 -0.78
CA ALA A 101 -12.88 3.73 -0.67
C ALA A 101 -12.63 3.03 -2.02
N PHE A 102 -13.24 3.46 -3.12
CA PHE A 102 -13.02 2.78 -4.40
C PHE A 102 -11.69 3.18 -5.04
N ILE A 103 -11.04 2.21 -5.67
CA ILE A 103 -9.89 2.46 -6.55
C ILE A 103 -10.36 3.39 -7.67
N GLU A 104 -9.52 4.37 -8.02
CA GLU A 104 -9.84 5.36 -9.05
C GLU A 104 -10.21 4.70 -10.40
N GLU A 105 -11.20 5.26 -11.09
CA GLU A 105 -11.83 4.61 -12.24
C GLU A 105 -10.84 4.33 -13.37
N SER A 106 -9.94 5.26 -13.70
CA SER A 106 -8.94 5.06 -14.76
C SER A 106 -8.02 3.87 -14.46
N ILE A 107 -7.71 3.62 -13.18
CA ILE A 107 -6.92 2.46 -12.76
C ILE A 107 -7.74 1.17 -12.84
N THR A 108 -8.98 1.17 -12.35
CA THR A 108 -9.84 -0.03 -12.47
C THR A 108 -10.07 -0.42 -13.93
N ASN A 109 -10.19 0.55 -14.83
CA ASN A 109 -10.28 0.33 -16.27
C ASN A 109 -8.99 -0.26 -16.84
N ALA A 110 -7.82 0.25 -16.44
CA ALA A 110 -6.53 -0.27 -16.85
C ALA A 110 -6.25 -1.70 -16.31
N LEU A 111 -6.88 -2.09 -15.19
CA LEU A 111 -6.78 -3.43 -14.63
C LEU A 111 -7.69 -4.47 -15.33
N LYS A 112 -8.75 -4.06 -16.06
CA LYS A 112 -9.69 -4.99 -16.71
C LYS A 112 -8.99 -6.08 -17.55
N PRO A 113 -8.01 -5.76 -18.44
CA PRO A 113 -7.32 -6.78 -19.23
C PRO A 113 -6.52 -7.79 -18.38
N TRP A 114 -6.11 -7.40 -17.17
CA TRP A 114 -5.41 -8.28 -16.23
C TRP A 114 -6.37 -9.24 -15.54
N PHE A 115 -7.55 -8.75 -15.14
CA PHE A 115 -8.63 -9.60 -14.63
C PHE A 115 -9.15 -10.58 -15.69
N ASP A 116 -9.33 -10.14 -16.94
CA ASP A 116 -9.76 -11.01 -18.03
C ASP A 116 -8.77 -12.16 -18.29
N LYS A 117 -7.48 -11.92 -18.03
CA LYS A 117 -6.40 -12.93 -18.09
C LYS A 117 -6.25 -13.76 -16.82
N ASN A 118 -7.05 -13.50 -15.78
CA ASN A 118 -6.90 -14.07 -14.45
C ASN A 118 -5.48 -13.89 -13.89
N ARG A 119 -4.93 -12.67 -14.03
CA ARG A 119 -3.59 -12.26 -13.54
C ARG A 119 -3.65 -10.99 -12.69
N ALA A 120 -4.78 -10.75 -12.05
CA ALA A 120 -4.92 -9.65 -11.10
C ALA A 120 -5.77 -10.00 -9.89
N SER A 121 -5.45 -9.38 -8.76
CA SER A 121 -6.19 -9.49 -7.50
C SER A 121 -6.40 -8.11 -6.87
N ILE A 122 -7.53 -7.94 -6.18
CA ILE A 122 -7.71 -6.84 -5.21
C ILE A 122 -7.66 -7.43 -3.81
N ILE A 123 -6.88 -6.80 -2.93
CA ILE A 123 -6.77 -7.17 -1.52
C ILE A 123 -7.23 -6.01 -0.65
N GLN A 124 -8.06 -6.31 0.33
CA GLN A 124 -8.58 -5.32 1.27
C GLN A 124 -7.81 -5.40 2.59
N LYS A 125 -7.41 -4.24 3.11
CA LYS A 125 -6.73 -4.10 4.41
C LYS A 125 -7.47 -3.09 5.30
N GLY A 126 -7.08 -3.04 6.57
CA GLY A 126 -7.72 -2.16 7.56
C GLY A 126 -9.18 -2.54 7.89
N THR A 127 -9.56 -3.81 7.69
CA THR A 127 -10.94 -4.28 7.83
C THR A 127 -11.34 -4.62 9.27
N ASP A 128 -10.38 -4.81 10.17
CA ASP A 128 -10.65 -4.97 11.60
C ASP A 128 -10.80 -3.61 12.27
N ILE A 129 -12.01 -3.29 12.74
CA ILE A 129 -12.36 -2.03 13.41
C ILE A 129 -11.42 -1.65 14.57
N ARG A 130 -10.67 -2.60 15.15
CA ARG A 130 -9.88 -2.42 16.38
C ARG A 130 -8.39 -2.17 16.14
N VAL A 131 -7.86 -2.36 14.93
CA VAL A 131 -6.42 -2.25 14.66
C VAL A 131 -6.12 -1.64 13.30
N GLU A 132 -5.09 -0.81 13.23
CA GLU A 132 -4.58 -0.30 11.96
C GLU A 132 -3.75 -1.35 11.19
N ALA A 133 -3.81 -1.30 9.86
CA ALA A 133 -3.06 -2.16 8.96
C ALA A 133 -2.59 -1.39 7.72
N TYR A 134 -1.42 -0.73 7.81
CA TYR A 134 -0.84 -0.03 6.66
C TYR A 134 -0.34 -0.96 5.55
N SER A 135 0.20 -2.12 5.92
CA SER A 135 0.82 -3.04 4.95
C SER A 135 -0.23 -3.74 4.10
N ALA A 136 0.02 -3.84 2.80
CA ALA A 136 -0.72 -4.72 1.89
C ALA A 136 -0.54 -6.22 2.25
N PHE A 137 0.45 -6.55 3.06
CA PHE A 137 0.62 -7.86 3.68
C PHE A 137 -0.23 -8.04 4.95
N GLU A 138 -1.31 -7.26 5.08
CA GLU A 138 -2.34 -7.31 6.12
C GLU A 138 -1.90 -6.77 7.50
N SER A 139 -2.68 -7.13 8.53
CA SER A 139 -2.53 -6.69 9.91
C SER A 139 -1.14 -7.01 10.46
N PRO A 140 -0.58 -6.17 11.36
CA PRO A 140 0.76 -6.34 11.92
C PRO A 140 1.01 -7.66 12.67
N ILE A 141 -0.01 -8.48 12.84
CA ILE A 141 0.04 -9.78 13.53
C ILE A 141 0.22 -10.96 12.56
N VAL A 142 -0.06 -10.75 11.28
CA VAL A 142 0.06 -11.76 10.25
C VAL A 142 1.48 -11.72 9.73
N GLN A 143 2.15 -12.87 9.71
CA GLN A 143 3.46 -12.96 9.07
C GLN A 143 3.27 -12.68 7.57
N PRO A 144 4.08 -11.81 6.95
CA PRO A 144 3.86 -11.40 5.56
C PRO A 144 3.67 -12.57 4.59
N GLU A 145 4.45 -13.64 4.72
CA GLU A 145 4.35 -14.86 3.90
C GLU A 145 3.04 -15.65 4.08
N GLU A 146 2.31 -15.41 5.18
CA GLU A 146 1.03 -16.03 5.50
C GLU A 146 -0.17 -15.15 5.10
N SER A 147 0.07 -13.88 4.77
CA SER A 147 -0.97 -12.96 4.29
C SER A 147 -1.56 -13.39 2.94
N SER A 148 -2.72 -12.85 2.57
CA SER A 148 -3.33 -13.10 1.26
C SER A 148 -2.39 -12.70 0.12
N LEU A 149 -1.69 -11.58 0.25
CA LEU A 149 -0.69 -11.16 -0.74
C LEU A 149 0.50 -12.13 -0.77
N GLY A 150 1.08 -12.48 0.38
CA GLY A 150 2.20 -13.41 0.47
C GLY A 150 1.89 -14.78 -0.16
N LYS A 151 0.67 -15.29 0.07
CA LYS A 151 0.18 -16.54 -0.55
C LYS A 151 0.09 -16.42 -2.06
N ILE A 152 -0.52 -15.36 -2.59
CA ILE A 152 -0.60 -15.11 -4.04
C ILE A 152 0.81 -15.09 -4.65
N LEU A 153 1.73 -14.31 -4.08
CA LEU A 153 3.09 -14.19 -4.62
C LEU A 153 3.82 -15.54 -4.63
N LYS A 154 3.66 -16.33 -3.56
CA LYS A 154 4.26 -17.66 -3.44
C LYS A 154 3.65 -18.67 -4.42
N GLU A 155 2.34 -18.70 -4.57
CA GLU A 155 1.62 -19.61 -5.49
C GLU A 155 2.04 -19.39 -6.95
N HIS A 156 2.35 -18.14 -7.31
CA HIS A 156 2.81 -17.76 -8.65
C HIS A 156 4.35 -17.73 -8.80
N ASN A 157 5.10 -18.24 -7.81
CA ASN A 157 6.56 -18.29 -7.81
C ASN A 157 7.24 -16.92 -8.04
N ILE A 158 6.59 -15.84 -7.61
CA ILE A 158 7.11 -14.48 -7.74
C ILE A 158 8.23 -14.25 -6.73
N ASP A 159 9.37 -13.79 -7.23
CA ASP A 159 10.57 -13.47 -6.43
C ASP A 159 10.90 -11.97 -6.42
N THR A 160 10.17 -11.19 -7.22
CA THR A 160 10.42 -9.76 -7.44
C THR A 160 9.12 -8.96 -7.39
N LEU A 161 9.09 -7.89 -6.60
CA LEU A 161 7.91 -7.03 -6.44
C LEU A 161 8.24 -5.58 -6.76
N PHE A 162 7.50 -4.99 -7.70
CA PHE A 162 7.50 -3.56 -7.98
C PHE A 162 6.32 -2.91 -7.27
N VAL A 163 6.57 -1.81 -6.56
CA VAL A 163 5.59 -1.14 -5.70
C VAL A 163 5.43 0.31 -6.13
N VAL A 164 4.18 0.72 -6.27
CA VAL A 164 3.72 2.08 -6.58
C VAL A 164 2.44 2.37 -5.78
N GLY A 165 2.02 3.62 -5.70
CA GLY A 165 0.79 4.03 -5.03
C GLY A 165 1.01 4.99 -3.88
N ILE A 166 0.09 4.98 -2.91
CA ILE A 166 -0.04 6.02 -1.89
C ILE A 166 -0.27 5.35 -0.51
N ALA A 167 0.25 5.86 0.61
CA ALA A 167 1.27 6.91 0.70
C ALA A 167 2.68 6.33 0.85
N THR A 168 3.67 6.98 0.24
CA THR A 168 5.11 6.62 0.30
C THR A 168 5.55 6.33 1.73
N ASP A 169 5.14 7.15 2.70
CA ASP A 169 5.58 7.14 4.09
C ASP A 169 4.73 6.30 5.05
N TYR A 170 3.66 5.69 4.53
CA TYR A 170 2.76 4.82 5.29
C TYR A 170 2.58 3.47 4.59
N CYS A 171 1.53 3.32 3.78
CA CYS A 171 1.14 2.04 3.19
C CYS A 171 2.21 1.48 2.24
N VAL A 172 2.79 2.32 1.38
CA VAL A 172 3.89 1.91 0.48
C VAL A 172 5.11 1.51 1.30
N ARG A 173 5.48 2.32 2.31
CA ARG A 173 6.59 2.01 3.23
C ARG A 173 6.43 0.67 3.90
N ALA A 174 5.29 0.44 4.55
CA ALA A 174 5.02 -0.79 5.28
C ALA A 174 5.03 -2.00 4.34
N SER A 175 4.33 -1.89 3.20
CA SER A 175 4.24 -2.97 2.20
C SER A 175 5.60 -3.35 1.63
N ALA A 176 6.44 -2.37 1.28
CA ALA A 176 7.75 -2.64 0.72
C ALA A 176 8.71 -3.27 1.74
N LEU A 177 8.65 -2.84 3.01
CA LEU A 177 9.44 -3.43 4.09
C LEU A 177 9.02 -4.86 4.38
N ASP A 178 7.71 -5.14 4.42
CA ASP A 178 7.20 -6.49 4.68
C ASP A 178 7.43 -7.43 3.50
N ALA A 179 7.31 -6.95 2.26
CA ALA A 179 7.72 -7.71 1.07
C ALA A 179 9.20 -8.14 1.14
N ASN A 180 10.08 -7.24 1.57
CA ASN A 180 11.50 -7.53 1.72
C ASN A 180 11.76 -8.52 2.86
N LYS A 181 11.05 -8.41 3.99
CA LYS A 181 11.11 -9.41 5.07
C LYS A 181 10.63 -10.79 4.62
N ALA A 182 9.65 -10.83 3.70
CA ALA A 182 9.18 -12.05 3.05
C ALA A 182 10.19 -12.65 2.04
N GLY A 183 11.36 -12.00 1.84
CA GLY A 183 12.44 -12.50 0.98
C GLY A 183 12.32 -12.10 -0.50
N LEU A 184 11.45 -11.16 -0.84
CA LEU A 184 11.29 -10.67 -2.22
C LEU A 184 12.37 -9.64 -2.58
N ASN A 185 12.74 -9.59 -3.86
CA ASN A 185 13.46 -8.46 -4.43
C ASN A 185 12.49 -7.29 -4.62
N VAL A 186 12.61 -6.23 -3.82
CA VAL A 186 11.64 -5.12 -3.84
C VAL A 186 12.19 -3.89 -4.53
N PHE A 187 11.38 -3.34 -5.43
CA PHE A 187 11.61 -2.07 -6.10
C PHE A 187 10.45 -1.13 -5.85
N VAL A 188 10.71 0.08 -5.36
CA VAL A 188 9.72 1.15 -5.29
C VAL A 188 10.03 2.14 -6.41
N ILE A 189 9.04 2.47 -7.24
CA ILE A 189 9.23 3.36 -8.39
C ILE A 189 8.90 4.79 -7.97
N LYS A 190 9.92 5.66 -7.98
CA LYS A 190 9.87 7.05 -7.49
C LYS A 190 8.70 7.85 -8.04
N GLU A 191 8.53 7.86 -9.35
CA GLU A 191 7.53 8.65 -10.05
C GLU A 191 6.11 8.14 -9.74
N GLY A 192 5.98 6.86 -9.36
CA GLY A 192 4.73 6.19 -9.06
C GLY A 192 4.30 6.26 -7.59
N VAL A 193 4.96 7.06 -6.72
CA VAL A 193 4.59 7.17 -5.31
C VAL A 193 4.45 8.62 -4.83
N ARG A 194 3.55 8.88 -3.87
CA ARG A 194 3.37 10.21 -3.24
C ARG A 194 3.22 10.07 -1.73
N ALA A 195 3.86 10.96 -0.97
CA ALA A 195 3.92 10.91 0.50
C ALA A 195 2.95 11.91 1.15
N VAL A 196 2.38 11.55 2.30
CA VAL A 196 1.59 12.49 3.13
C VAL A 196 2.51 13.62 3.62
N GLY A 197 3.71 13.28 4.09
CA GLY A 197 4.70 14.27 4.53
C GLY A 197 5.54 14.92 3.41
N GLY A 198 5.13 14.76 2.14
CA GLY A 198 5.84 15.32 0.98
C GLY A 198 7.29 14.83 0.83
N GLU A 199 8.12 15.62 0.17
CA GLU A 199 9.49 15.23 -0.22
C GLU A 199 10.37 14.86 0.98
N VAL A 200 10.24 15.59 2.11
CA VAL A 200 11.03 15.31 3.32
C VAL A 200 10.73 13.92 3.87
N ALA A 201 9.47 13.50 3.84
CA ALA A 201 9.09 12.15 4.25
C ALA A 201 9.58 11.10 3.23
N THR A 202 9.44 11.38 1.93
CA THR A 202 9.97 10.52 0.85
C THR A 202 11.46 10.25 1.02
N GLU A 203 12.29 11.28 1.20
CA GLU A 203 13.73 11.13 1.39
C GLU A 203 14.09 10.31 2.63
N LYS A 204 13.36 10.52 3.74
CA LYS A 204 13.57 9.78 4.99
C LYS A 204 13.29 8.29 4.78
N VAL A 205 12.20 7.97 4.09
CA VAL A 205 11.77 6.59 3.82
C VAL A 205 12.66 5.91 2.80
N ALA A 206 13.13 6.63 1.78
CA ALA A 206 14.12 6.12 0.83
C ALA A 206 15.40 5.63 1.53
N LYS A 207 15.91 6.41 2.50
CA LYS A 207 17.08 6.01 3.31
C LYS A 207 16.81 4.81 4.20
N GLU A 208 15.58 4.63 4.64
CA GLU A 208 15.18 3.45 5.41
C GLU A 208 15.11 2.21 4.54
N TRP A 209 14.47 2.32 3.38
CA TRP A 209 14.41 1.27 2.37
C TRP A 209 15.78 0.79 1.94
N GLU A 210 16.70 1.70 1.66
CA GLU A 210 18.09 1.36 1.29
C GLU A 210 18.76 0.52 2.37
N LYS A 211 18.62 0.88 3.65
CA LYS A 211 19.16 0.10 4.78
C LYS A 211 18.52 -1.28 4.92
N ALA A 212 17.25 -1.41 4.53
CA ALA A 212 16.53 -2.67 4.57
C ALA A 212 16.80 -3.57 3.35
N GLY A 213 17.35 -3.03 2.26
CA GLY A 213 17.55 -3.75 0.99
C GLY A 213 16.45 -3.52 -0.06
N VAL A 214 15.48 -2.64 0.23
CA VAL A 214 14.47 -2.19 -0.73
C VAL A 214 15.09 -1.11 -1.64
N ARG A 215 14.93 -1.26 -2.96
CA ARG A 215 15.54 -0.34 -3.94
C ARG A 215 14.55 0.74 -4.38
N PHE A 216 14.94 2.00 -4.23
CA PHE A 216 14.17 3.15 -4.71
C PHE A 216 14.70 3.62 -6.07
N VAL A 217 14.00 3.26 -7.14
CA VAL A 217 14.46 3.37 -8.53
C VAL A 217 13.64 4.39 -9.32
N ASN A 218 14.23 4.96 -10.36
CA ASN A 218 13.49 5.81 -11.30
C ASN A 218 12.78 4.92 -12.32
N PHE A 219 11.64 5.40 -12.84
CA PHE A 219 10.88 4.74 -13.89
C PHE A 219 11.74 4.42 -15.13
N GLU A 220 12.70 5.30 -15.44
CA GLU A 220 13.57 5.17 -16.61
C GLU A 220 14.77 4.24 -16.41
N ASP A 221 14.98 3.71 -15.20
CA ASP A 221 16.10 2.80 -14.91
C ASP A 221 15.92 1.48 -15.69
N ASP A 222 17.03 0.90 -16.17
CA ASP A 222 17.02 -0.32 -16.99
C ASP A 222 16.27 -1.49 -16.33
N VAL A 223 16.33 -1.55 -15.00
CA VAL A 223 15.66 -2.59 -14.21
C VAL A 223 14.14 -2.48 -14.27
N VAL A 224 13.58 -1.29 -14.48
CA VAL A 224 12.14 -1.07 -14.68
C VAL A 224 11.79 -1.29 -16.15
N LYS A 225 12.58 -0.72 -17.06
CA LYS A 225 12.38 -0.86 -18.52
C LYS A 225 12.39 -2.30 -18.99
N ALA A 226 13.23 -3.16 -18.42
CA ALA A 226 13.28 -4.59 -18.74
C ALA A 226 11.92 -5.30 -18.59
N TRP A 227 11.00 -4.76 -17.79
CA TRP A 227 9.65 -5.32 -17.59
C TRP A 227 8.57 -4.63 -18.41
N LEU A 228 8.85 -3.47 -19.00
CA LEU A 228 7.92 -2.77 -19.89
C LEU A 228 7.91 -3.33 -21.31
N GLY A 229 8.93 -4.11 -21.69
CA GLY A 229 9.12 -4.66 -23.03
C GLY A 229 9.99 -3.77 -23.90
#